data_AF-U7MLY6-F1
#
_entry.id   AF-U7MLY6-F1
#
_cell.length_a   1.000
_cell.length_b   1.000
_cell.length_c   1.000
_cell.angle_alpha   90.00
_cell.angle_beta   90.00
_cell.angle_gamma   90.00
#
_symmetry.space_group_name_H-M   'P 1'
#
loop_
_entity.id
_entity.type
_entity.pdbx_description
1 polymer ?
#
loop_
_entity_poly.entity_id
_entity_poly.type
_entity_poly.pdbx_seq_one_letter_code
_entity_poly.pdbx_strand_id
1 'polypeptide(L)'
;MDGIQNQIDPGNPVDFDSSDSSSLSDVSFSKAKTVAQVPYSLERSLEALDNDREFLTRTGVFSDSLLDAHIRLKYDKEIMPLREGPTPKEFELYYNV
;
A
#
# COMPACT_ATOMS: atom_id res chain seq x y z
N MET A 1 2.32 -14.38 13.08
CA MET A 1 1.34 -15.09 13.96
C MET A 1 0.09 -15.46 13.18
N ASP A 2 -0.58 -14.49 12.55
CA ASP A 2 -1.78 -14.74 11.75
C ASP A 2 -1.60 -15.83 10.66
N GLY A 3 -0.58 -15.71 9.81
CA GLY A 3 -0.32 -16.72 8.77
C GLY A 3 -0.03 -18.13 9.28
N ILE A 4 0.54 -18.28 10.49
CA ILE A 4 0.73 -19.60 11.12
C ILE A 4 -0.61 -20.14 11.63
N GLN A 5 -1.45 -19.28 12.23
CA GLN A 5 -2.77 -19.66 12.74
C GLN A 5 -3.71 -20.07 11.61
N ASN A 6 -3.70 -19.32 10.51
CA ASN A 6 -4.58 -19.52 9.35
C ASN A 6 -3.98 -20.44 8.27
N GLN A 7 -2.75 -20.93 8.47
CA GLN A 7 -2.02 -21.79 7.51
C GLN A 7 -1.99 -21.20 6.09
N ILE A 8 -1.71 -19.89 6.00
CA ILE A 8 -1.72 -19.17 4.72
C ILE A 8 -0.56 -19.64 3.87
N ASP A 9 -0.85 -20.12 2.66
CA ASP A 9 0.14 -20.47 1.64
C ASP A 9 0.67 -19.18 0.97
N PRO A 10 1.97 -18.86 1.08
CA PRO A 10 2.56 -17.69 0.43
C PRO A 10 2.66 -17.83 -1.10
N GLY A 11 2.38 -19.02 -1.65
CA GLY A 11 2.53 -19.32 -3.06
C GLY A 11 3.97 -19.69 -3.43
N ASN A 12 4.19 -19.91 -4.74
CA ASN A 12 5.48 -20.32 -5.24
C ASN A 12 6.50 -19.17 -5.17
N PRO A 13 7.74 -19.44 -4.75
CA PRO A 13 8.81 -18.45 -4.81
C PRO A 13 9.03 -18.05 -6.28
N VAL A 14 9.04 -16.75 -6.53
CA VAL A 14 9.40 -16.19 -7.83
C VAL A 14 10.83 -15.69 -7.70
N ASP A 15 11.77 -16.31 -8.41
CA ASP A 15 13.14 -15.82 -8.54
C ASP A 15 13.15 -14.59 -9.47
N PHE A 16 12.69 -13.47 -8.95
CA PHE A 16 12.77 -12.16 -9.58
C PHE A 16 13.85 -11.37 -8.84
N ASP A 17 14.84 -10.84 -9.56
CA ASP A 17 15.79 -9.89 -8.97
C ASP A 17 15.01 -8.62 -8.59
N SER A 18 14.65 -8.52 -7.31
CA SER A 18 13.78 -7.49 -6.75
C SER A 18 14.29 -6.05 -6.92
N SER A 19 15.56 -5.88 -7.29
CA SER A 19 16.19 -4.59 -7.56
C SER A 19 15.99 -4.08 -8.99
N ASP A 20 15.66 -4.97 -9.93
CA ASP A 20 15.62 -4.61 -11.34
C ASP A 20 14.19 -4.35 -11.81
N SER A 21 13.68 -3.16 -11.49
CA SER A 21 12.38 -2.67 -11.97
C SER A 21 12.24 -2.66 -13.50
N SER A 22 13.34 -2.82 -14.24
CA SER A 22 13.34 -2.98 -15.70
C SER A 22 12.95 -4.40 -16.16
N SER A 23 13.11 -5.42 -15.31
CA SER A 23 12.67 -6.78 -15.65
C SER A 23 11.15 -6.95 -15.54
N LEU A 24 10.44 -6.08 -14.80
CA LEU A 24 8.97 -6.10 -14.75
C LEU A 24 8.31 -5.58 -16.04
N SER A 25 9.01 -4.78 -16.86
CA SER A 25 8.50 -4.31 -18.16
C SER A 25 8.52 -5.37 -19.26
N ASP A 26 9.42 -6.34 -19.18
CA ASP A 26 9.54 -7.44 -20.16
C ASP A 26 8.73 -8.69 -19.78
N VAL A 27 8.14 -8.71 -18.59
CA VAL A 27 7.18 -9.73 -18.20
C VAL A 27 5.88 -9.46 -18.93
N SER A 28 5.61 -10.27 -19.97
CA SER A 28 4.28 -10.40 -20.60
C SER A 28 3.17 -10.12 -19.58
N PHE A 29 2.29 -9.16 -19.87
CA PHE A 29 1.18 -8.68 -19.03
C PHE A 29 0.43 -9.79 -18.25
N SER A 30 0.42 -11.01 -18.78
CA SER A 30 -0.16 -12.21 -18.17
C SER A 30 0.54 -12.67 -16.87
N LYS A 31 1.86 -12.54 -16.74
CA LYS A 31 2.62 -12.99 -15.56
C LYS A 31 2.67 -11.91 -14.46
N ALA A 32 2.66 -10.63 -14.82
CA ALA A 32 2.58 -9.52 -13.86
C ALA A 32 1.23 -9.50 -13.11
N LYS A 33 0.14 -9.97 -13.74
CA LYS A 33 -1.17 -10.11 -13.10
C LYS A 33 -1.22 -11.12 -11.96
N THR A 34 -0.29 -12.07 -11.92
CA THR A 34 -0.32 -13.16 -10.95
C THR A 34 0.32 -12.77 -9.61
N VAL A 35 1.09 -11.67 -9.58
CA VAL A 35 1.80 -11.21 -8.37
C VAL A 35 1.02 -10.07 -7.73
N ALA A 36 0.58 -10.27 -6.48
CA ALA A 36 -0.02 -9.21 -5.69
C ALA A 36 0.98 -8.05 -5.52
N GLN A 37 0.54 -6.83 -5.86
CA GLN A 37 1.35 -5.63 -5.78
C GLN A 37 1.06 -4.87 -4.49
N VAL A 38 2.05 -4.14 -3.99
CA VAL A 38 1.86 -3.22 -2.87
C VAL A 38 0.98 -2.03 -3.28
N PRO A 39 0.22 -1.43 -2.35
CA PRO A 39 -0.56 -0.24 -2.66
C PRO A 39 0.32 0.91 -3.17
N TYR A 40 -0.17 1.65 -4.15
CA TYR A 40 0.57 2.71 -4.83
C TYR A 40 0.55 4.07 -4.10
N SER A 41 -0.26 4.20 -3.05
CA SER A 41 -0.35 5.43 -2.26
C SER A 41 -0.61 5.13 -0.79
N LEU A 42 -0.25 6.09 0.07
CA LEU A 42 -0.54 6.01 1.50
C LEU A 42 -2.04 5.86 1.76
N GLU A 43 -2.89 6.57 1.03
CA GLU A 43 -4.35 6.47 1.16
C GLU A 43 -4.84 5.04 0.89
N ARG A 44 -4.35 4.39 -0.18
CA ARG A 44 -4.71 3.00 -0.48
C ARG A 44 -4.21 2.03 0.57
N SER A 45 -3.04 2.28 1.15
CA SER A 45 -2.54 1.48 2.28
C SER A 45 -3.41 1.64 3.52
N LEU A 46 -3.91 2.85 3.81
CA LEU A 46 -4.84 3.08 4.92
C LEU A 46 -6.21 2.44 4.68
N GLU A 47 -6.74 2.50 3.45
CA GLU A 47 -7.95 1.78 3.07
C GLU A 47 -7.78 0.26 3.22
N ALA A 48 -6.65 -0.30 2.78
CA ALA A 48 -6.37 -1.73 2.94
C ALA A 48 -6.28 -2.13 4.42
N LEU A 49 -5.63 -1.28 5.25
CA LEU A 49 -5.57 -1.47 6.70
C LEU A 49 -6.96 -1.44 7.35
N ASP A 50 -7.81 -0.49 6.94
CA ASP A 50 -9.16 -0.32 7.50
C ASP A 50 -10.08 -1.52 7.17
N ASN A 51 -9.89 -2.09 5.98
CA ASN A 51 -10.63 -3.26 5.48
C ASN A 51 -10.14 -4.59 6.06
N ASP A 52 -8.88 -4.71 6.46
CA ASP A 52 -8.29 -5.92 7.03
C ASP A 52 -7.39 -5.61 8.22
N ARG A 53 -8.00 -5.29 9.36
CA ARG A 53 -7.31 -5.03 10.64
C ARG A 53 -7.47 -6.13 11.68
N GLU A 54 -8.22 -7.18 11.38
CA GLU A 54 -8.55 -8.22 12.37
C GLU A 54 -7.29 -8.92 12.89
N PHE A 55 -6.29 -9.12 12.02
CA PHE A 55 -5.02 -9.74 12.40
C PHE A 55 -4.24 -8.92 13.45
N LEU A 56 -4.52 -7.61 13.59
CA LEU A 56 -3.92 -6.73 14.59
C LEU A 56 -4.75 -6.67 15.89
N THR A 57 -6.08 -6.77 15.78
CA THR A 57 -6.99 -6.57 16.92
C THR A 57 -7.28 -7.86 17.68
N ARG A 58 -7.17 -9.02 17.02
CA ARG A 58 -7.50 -10.35 17.60
C ARG A 58 -6.75 -10.68 18.90
N THR A 59 -5.52 -10.20 19.03
CA THR A 59 -4.67 -10.45 20.21
C THR A 59 -4.76 -9.36 21.26
N GLY A 60 -5.59 -8.32 21.04
CA GLY A 60 -5.72 -7.15 21.92
C GLY A 60 -4.48 -6.26 21.95
N VAL A 61 -3.51 -6.47 21.05
CA VAL A 61 -2.30 -5.64 20.94
C VAL A 61 -2.65 -4.27 20.36
N PHE A 62 -3.57 -4.24 19.40
CA PHE A 62 -4.13 -3.01 18.83
C PHE A 62 -5.63 -2.95 19.16
N SER A 63 -6.12 -1.75 19.49
CA SER A 63 -7.55 -1.48 19.63
C SER A 63 -8.07 -0.77 18.39
N ASP A 64 -9.35 -0.97 18.06
CA ASP A 64 -10.00 -0.29 16.93
C ASP A 64 -9.85 1.23 17.07
N SER A 65 -10.05 1.77 18.27
CA SER A 65 -9.89 3.20 18.55
C SER A 65 -8.50 3.75 18.24
N LEU A 66 -7.44 2.95 18.43
CA LEU A 66 -6.07 3.36 18.14
C LEU A 66 -5.82 3.34 16.63
N LEU A 67 -6.35 2.33 15.92
CA LEU A 67 -6.24 2.22 14.48
C LEU A 67 -7.02 3.34 13.78
N ASP A 68 -8.24 3.64 14.23
CA ASP A 68 -9.05 4.74 13.70
C ASP A 68 -8.35 6.10 13.91
N ALA A 69 -7.79 6.32 15.11
CA ALA A 69 -7.01 7.52 15.40
C ALA A 69 -5.74 7.63 14.54
N HIS A 70 -5.07 6.51 14.27
CA HIS A 70 -3.90 6.45 13.42
C HIS A 70 -4.23 6.78 11.97
N ILE A 71 -5.27 6.15 11.41
CA ILE A 71 -5.75 6.39 10.05
C ILE A 71 -6.10 7.88 9.88
N ARG A 72 -6.88 8.42 10.82
CA ARG A 72 -7.25 9.84 10.80
C ARG A 72 -6.02 10.76 10.86
N LEU A 73 -5.08 10.48 11.76
CA LEU A 73 -3.87 11.29 11.91
C LEU A 73 -3.06 11.31 10.61
N LYS A 74 -2.91 10.17 9.95
CA LYS A 74 -2.19 10.06 8.65
C LYS A 74 -2.94 10.79 7.53
N TYR A 75 -4.26 10.68 7.51
CA TYR A 75 -5.06 11.41 6.53
C TYR A 75 -4.94 12.92 6.70
N ASP A 76 -5.18 13.42 7.92
CA ASP A 76 -5.25 14.85 8.22
C ASP A 76 -3.87 15.53 8.13
N LYS A 77 -2.78 14.82 8.47
CA LYS A 77 -1.43 15.43 8.56
C LYS A 77 -0.53 15.18 7.36
N GLU A 78 -0.80 14.15 6.56
CA GLU A 78 0.10 13.77 5.45
C GLU A 78 -0.63 13.80 4.10
N ILE A 79 -1.83 13.23 4.02
CA ILE A 79 -2.56 13.13 2.75
C ILE A 79 -3.23 14.46 2.38
N MET A 80 -4.02 15.03 3.29
CA MET A 80 -4.74 16.28 3.04
C MET A 80 -3.82 17.44 2.69
N PRO A 81 -2.74 17.72 3.46
CA PRO A 81 -1.86 18.85 3.15
C PRO A 81 -1.16 18.73 1.79
N LEU A 82 -0.85 17.51 1.35
CA LEU A 82 -0.26 17.26 0.03
C LEU A 82 -1.26 17.56 -1.11
N ARG A 83 -2.57 17.43 -0.86
CA ARG A 83 -3.63 17.67 -1.84
C ARG A 83 -4.07 19.13 -1.92
N GLU A 84 -3.88 19.90 -0.84
CA GLU A 84 -4.30 21.29 -0.78
C GLU A 84 -3.43 22.22 -1.65
N GLY A 85 -2.17 21.84 -1.88
CA GLY A 85 -1.21 22.65 -2.62
C GLY A 85 -0.80 22.04 -3.96
N PRO A 86 -0.52 22.85 -4.98
CA PRO A 86 0.06 22.36 -6.21
C PRO A 86 1.47 21.82 -5.98
N THR A 87 1.82 20.73 -6.65
CA THR A 87 3.17 20.15 -6.57
C THR A 87 4.12 20.83 -7.57
N PRO A 88 5.43 20.91 -7.30
CA PRO A 88 6.39 21.48 -8.27
C PRO A 88 6.32 20.82 -9.65
N LYS A 89 5.98 19.52 -9.71
CA LYS A 89 5.82 18.80 -10.97
C LYS A 89 4.60 19.25 -11.77
N GLU A 90 3.52 19.63 -11.10
CA GLU A 90 2.34 20.20 -11.77
C GLU A 90 2.65 21.54 -12.42
N PHE A 91 3.48 22.38 -11.80
CA PHE A 91 3.95 23.60 -12.45
C PHE A 91 4.77 23.28 -13.71
N GLU A 92 5.69 22.32 -13.66
CA GLU A 92 6.45 21.91 -14.85
C GLU A 92 5.52 21.42 -15.99
N LEU A 93 4.47 20.66 -15.65
CA LEU A 93 3.55 20.07 -16.62
C LEU A 93 2.54 21.06 -17.21
N TYR A 94 2.06 22.02 -16.41
CA TYR A 94 0.88 22.82 -16.76
C TYR A 94 1.10 24.33 -16.83
N TYR A 95 2.26 24.85 -16.42
CA TYR A 95 2.49 26.30 -16.37
C TYR A 95 2.64 26.96 -17.76
N ASN A 96 3.15 26.22 -18.76
CA ASN A 96 3.40 26.73 -20.12
C ASN A 96 2.43 26.15 -21.18
N VAL A 97 1.29 25.60 -20.75
CA VAL A 97 0.22 25.17 -21.67
C VAL A 97 -0.56 26.38 -22.17
#